data_AF-A0A183A8H4-F1
#
_entry.id   AF-A0A183A8H4-F1
#
_cell.length_a   1.000
_cell.length_b   1.000
_cell.length_c   1.000
_cell.angle_alpha   90.00
_cell.angle_beta   90.00
_cell.angle_gamma   90.00
#
_symmetry.space_group_name_H-M   'P 1'
#
loop_
_entity.id
_entity.type
_entity.pdbx_description
1 polymer ?
#
loop_
_entity_poly.entity_id
_entity_poly.type
_entity_poly.pdbx_seq_one_letter_code
_entity_poly.pdbx_strand_id
1 'polypeptide(L)'
;MRDAMVIVQYDGSITWMPPAIFKSSCKIDIKRFPFDEQTCHMKFGSWTYDGNRLDMTFINNESQVLLDDYTESNEWEIIARPALRNVKYYPCCKEPYPDLTYFLL
;
A
#
# COMPACT_ATOMS: atom_id res chain seq x y z
N MET A 1 -5.66 2.97 -17.83
CA MET A 1 -4.38 2.55 -17.25
C MET A 1 -3.33 2.87 -18.30
N ARG A 2 -2.24 3.56 -17.95
CA ARG A 2 -1.15 3.81 -18.91
C ARG A 2 -0.28 2.56 -18.95
N ASP A 3 0.20 2.21 -20.14
CA ASP A 3 1.13 1.09 -20.28
C ASP A 3 2.44 1.44 -19.55
N ALA A 4 3.00 0.45 -18.85
CA ALA A 4 4.26 0.58 -18.13
C ALA A 4 5.20 -0.54 -18.58
N MET A 5 6.45 -0.19 -18.87
CA MET A 5 7.46 -1.16 -19.25
C MET A 5 7.91 -1.98 -18.04
N VAL A 6 8.28 -3.22 -18.30
CA VAL A 6 8.83 -4.15 -17.33
C VAL A 6 10.34 -4.26 -17.57
N ILE A 7 11.13 -4.15 -16.50
CA ILE A 7 12.58 -4.33 -16.56
C ILE A 7 12.88 -5.78 -16.18
N VAL A 8 13.57 -6.50 -17.06
CA VAL A 8 13.97 -7.90 -16.87
C VAL A 8 15.49 -7.96 -16.75
N GLN A 9 16.00 -8.55 -15.68
CA GLN A 9 17.43 -8.74 -15.45
C GLN A 9 17.88 -10.12 -15.90
N TYR A 10 19.19 -10.30 -16.09
CA TYR A 10 19.77 -11.54 -16.61
C TYR A 10 19.57 -12.76 -15.67
N ASP A 11 19.36 -12.51 -14.38
CA ASP A 11 19.10 -13.52 -13.35
C ASP A 11 17.63 -13.94 -13.27
N GLY A 12 16.77 -13.36 -14.12
CA GLY A 12 15.34 -13.61 -14.15
C GLY A 12 14.55 -12.74 -13.18
N SER A 13 15.19 -11.83 -12.42
CA SER A 13 14.47 -10.87 -11.61
C SER A 13 13.74 -9.83 -12.48
N ILE A 14 12.55 -9.43 -12.01
CA ILE A 14 11.65 -8.56 -12.75
C ILE A 14 11.29 -7.37 -11.88
N THR A 15 11.37 -6.16 -12.44
CA THR A 15 10.95 -4.92 -11.80
C THR A 15 9.85 -4.26 -12.62
N TRP A 16 8.75 -3.91 -11.97
CA TRP A 16 7.60 -3.26 -12.58
C TRP A 16 7.07 -2.15 -11.67
N MET A 17 7.05 -0.91 -12.16
CA MET A 17 6.68 0.28 -11.40
C MET A 17 5.68 1.14 -12.20
N PRO A 18 4.40 0.72 -12.30
CA PRO A 18 3.39 1.48 -13.03
C PRO A 18 2.90 2.68 -12.22
N PRO A 19 2.69 3.87 -12.84
CA PRO A 19 2.01 4.97 -12.17
C PRO A 19 0.52 4.67 -12.06
N ALA A 20 -0.07 4.91 -10.88
CA ALA A 20 -1.49 4.70 -10.63
C ALA A 20 -2.08 5.79 -9.74
N ILE A 21 -3.35 6.12 -9.98
CA ILE A 21 -4.15 6.98 -9.11
C ILE A 21 -5.12 6.07 -8.35
N PHE A 22 -4.94 6.00 -7.04
CA PHE A 22 -5.83 5.24 -6.17
C PHE A 22 -6.81 6.18 -5.46
N LYS A 23 -8.08 5.77 -5.41
CA LYS A 23 -9.11 6.46 -4.63
C LYS A 23 -9.53 5.52 -3.50
N SER A 24 -9.15 5.85 -2.27
CA SER A 24 -9.56 5.13 -1.08
C SER A 24 -10.64 5.89 -0.33
N SER A 25 -11.59 5.17 0.25
CA SER A 25 -12.51 5.74 1.23
C SER A 25 -11.85 5.68 2.61
N CYS A 26 -11.63 6.81 3.26
CA CYS A 26 -11.28 6.86 4.67
C CYS A 26 -12.35 7.56 5.50
N LYS A 27 -12.43 7.16 6.78
CA LYS A 27 -13.37 7.74 7.73
C LYS A 27 -12.76 9.03 8.27
N ILE A 28 -13.48 10.13 8.09
CA ILE A 28 -13.07 11.45 8.57
C ILE A 28 -13.59 11.67 9.99
N ASP A 29 -12.73 12.12 10.92
CA ASP A 29 -13.14 12.58 12.26
C ASP A 29 -12.92 14.10 12.39
N ILE A 30 -14.02 14.86 12.47
CA ILE A 30 -14.00 16.34 12.48
C ILE A 30 -14.13 16.97 13.88
N LYS A 31 -13.94 16.19 14.96
CA LYS A 31 -14.14 16.71 16.33
C LYS A 31 -13.23 17.88 16.70
N ARG A 32 -12.06 18.00 16.06
CA ARG A 32 -11.00 18.97 16.39
C ARG A 32 -10.74 20.00 15.30
N PHE A 33 -11.66 20.12 14.34
CA PHE A 33 -11.55 21.08 13.24
C PHE A 33 -11.25 22.51 13.76
N PRO A 34 -10.29 23.25 13.19
CA PRO A 34 -9.51 22.95 11.95
C PRO A 34 -8.16 22.25 12.18
N PHE A 35 -7.88 21.76 13.40
CA PHE A 35 -6.63 21.05 13.75
C PHE A 35 -6.89 19.54 13.89
N ASP A 36 -7.70 18.99 13.00
CA ASP A 36 -8.02 17.56 12.97
C ASP A 36 -6.91 16.75 12.30
N GLU A 37 -6.70 15.55 12.83
CA GLU A 37 -5.80 14.54 12.25
C GLU A 37 -6.64 13.47 11.56
N GLN A 38 -6.20 13.00 10.41
CA GLN A 38 -6.94 12.02 9.61
C GLN A 38 -6.08 10.80 9.34
N THR A 39 -6.53 9.63 9.79
CA THR A 39 -5.86 8.36 9.49
C THR A 39 -6.55 7.65 8.33
N CYS A 40 -5.92 7.69 7.16
CA CYS A 40 -6.36 6.98 5.96
C CYS A 40 -5.46 5.77 5.72
N HIS A 41 -6.02 4.70 5.14
CA HIS A 41 -5.23 3.50 4.82
C HIS A 41 -5.60 2.93 3.46
N MET A 42 -4.61 2.31 2.82
CA MET A 42 -4.75 1.61 1.56
C MET A 42 -4.23 0.20 1.72
N LYS A 43 -5.05 -0.78 1.34
CA LYS A 43 -4.74 -2.20 1.45
C LYS A 43 -4.52 -2.77 0.06
N PHE A 44 -3.34 -3.31 -0.18
CA PHE A 44 -2.97 -3.95 -1.43
C PHE A 44 -2.82 -5.45 -1.24
N GLY A 45 -3.39 -6.20 -2.17
CA GLY A 45 -3.20 -7.63 -2.20
C GLY A 45 -3.57 -8.25 -3.54
N SER A 46 -3.16 -9.50 -3.73
CA SER A 46 -3.56 -10.30 -4.87
C SER A 46 -5.07 -10.53 -4.85
N TRP A 47 -5.71 -10.36 -6.01
CA TRP A 47 -7.15 -10.65 -6.17
C TRP A 47 -7.42 -12.13 -6.44
N THR A 48 -6.52 -12.82 -7.15
CA THR A 48 -6.76 -14.17 -7.68
C THR A 48 -5.96 -15.27 -6.99
N TYR A 49 -4.75 -14.96 -6.51
CA TYR A 49 -3.85 -15.92 -5.89
C TYR A 49 -3.87 -15.82 -4.37
N ASP A 50 -3.86 -16.98 -3.72
CA ASP A 50 -3.60 -17.15 -2.30
C ASP A 50 -2.09 -17.05 -1.97
N GLY A 51 -1.79 -17.00 -0.67
CA GLY A 51 -0.44 -16.84 -0.12
C GLY A 51 0.51 -18.01 -0.34
N ASN A 52 0.02 -19.20 -0.68
CA ASN A 52 0.89 -20.32 -1.02
C ASN A 52 1.43 -20.21 -2.45
N ARG A 53 0.78 -19.40 -3.30
CA ARG A 53 1.19 -19.16 -4.69
C ARG A 53 1.87 -17.82 -4.88
N LEU A 54 1.43 -16.80 -4.16
CA LEU A 54 1.95 -15.45 -4.24
C LEU A 54 2.09 -14.88 -2.83
N ASP A 55 3.34 -14.77 -2.37
CA ASP A 55 3.67 -14.12 -1.11
C ASP A 55 4.17 -12.69 -1.36
N MET A 56 3.49 -11.71 -0.77
CA MET A 56 3.87 -10.30 -0.87
C MET A 56 4.64 -9.87 0.37
N THR A 57 5.74 -9.15 0.15
CA THR A 57 6.59 -8.60 1.20
C THR A 57 7.07 -7.20 0.83
N PHE A 58 7.59 -6.47 1.83
CA PHE A 58 8.19 -5.17 1.63
C PHE A 58 9.52 -5.28 0.90
N ILE A 59 9.77 -4.36 -0.04
CA ILE A 59 11.07 -4.22 -0.68
C ILE A 59 12.07 -3.75 0.39
N ASN A 60 13.23 -4.41 0.48
CA ASN A 60 14.29 -4.10 1.45
C ASN A 60 13.83 -4.06 2.92
N ASN A 61 12.74 -4.76 3.28
CA ASN A 61 12.09 -4.69 4.60
C ASN A 61 11.66 -3.26 5.02
N GLU A 62 11.47 -2.36 4.06
CA GLU A 62 11.00 -0.99 4.32
C GLU A 62 9.49 -1.01 4.60
N SER A 63 9.12 -0.85 5.87
CA SER A 63 7.74 -0.85 6.34
C SER A 63 7.15 0.56 6.42
N GLN A 64 7.56 1.46 5.52
CA GLN A 64 7.09 2.84 5.44
C GLN A 64 6.95 3.31 3.99
N VAL A 65 6.15 4.36 3.77
CA VAL A 65 5.68 4.75 2.43
C VAL A 65 6.72 5.29 1.43
N LEU A 66 8.00 5.57 1.69
CA LEU A 66 8.88 6.37 0.80
C LEU A 66 8.30 7.72 0.28
N LEU A 67 8.95 8.83 0.61
CA LEU A 67 8.52 10.17 0.19
C LEU A 67 9.56 10.89 -0.69
N ASP A 68 10.52 10.16 -1.25
CA ASP A 68 11.66 10.73 -1.99
C ASP A 68 11.20 11.59 -3.18
N ASP A 69 10.10 11.20 -3.83
CA ASP A 69 9.46 11.92 -4.95
C ASP A 69 8.11 12.57 -4.55
N TYR A 70 7.85 12.75 -3.25
CA TYR A 70 6.61 13.36 -2.78
C TYR A 70 6.61 14.88 -2.99
N THR A 71 5.51 15.40 -3.54
CA THR A 71 5.25 16.85 -3.57
C THR A 71 4.33 17.22 -2.42
N GLU A 72 4.79 18.12 -1.56
CA GLU A 72 4.05 18.57 -0.38
C GLU A 72 2.67 19.15 -0.76
N SER A 73 1.67 18.79 0.05
CA SER A 73 0.33 19.35 -0.06
C SER A 73 0.26 20.68 0.69
N ASN A 74 -0.47 21.65 0.13
CA ASN A 74 -0.70 22.94 0.80
C ASN A 74 -1.71 22.86 1.94
N GLU A 75 -2.49 21.77 2.03
CA GLU A 75 -3.59 21.62 2.99
C GLU A 75 -3.32 20.55 4.05
N TRP A 76 -2.46 19.57 3.74
CA TRP A 76 -2.26 18.38 4.56
C TRP A 76 -0.77 18.12 4.77
N GLU A 77 -0.40 17.88 6.02
CA GLU A 77 0.94 17.42 6.40
C GLU A 77 0.88 15.91 6.70
N ILE A 78 1.89 15.16 6.24
CA ILE A 78 2.02 13.74 6.58
C ILE A 78 2.77 13.63 7.91
N ILE A 79 2.07 13.25 8.96
CA ILE A 79 2.61 13.09 10.32
C ILE A 79 3.28 11.73 10.46
N ALA A 80 2.64 10.68 9.95
CA ALA A 80 3.19 9.32 9.99
C ALA A 80 2.76 8.49 8.79
N ARG A 81 3.63 7.55 8.40
CA ARG A 81 3.44 6.74 7.19
C ARG A 81 3.81 5.26 7.32
N PRO A 82 3.35 4.56 8.38
CA PRO A 82 3.72 3.17 8.60
C PRO A 82 3.00 2.24 7.63
N ALA A 83 3.60 1.09 7.38
CA ALA A 83 3.04 0.00 6.59
C ALA A 83 3.12 -1.31 7.38
N LEU A 84 2.08 -2.14 7.26
CA LEU A 84 1.98 -3.42 7.93
C LEU A 84 1.70 -4.53 6.92
N ARG A 85 2.42 -5.65 7.07
CA ARG A 85 2.10 -6.90 6.36
C ARG A 85 1.17 -7.72 7.23
N ASN A 86 0.01 -8.08 6.67
CA ASN A 86 -0.95 -8.95 7.33
C ASN A 86 -1.06 -10.28 6.56
N VAL A 87 -1.39 -11.36 7.28
CA VAL A 87 -1.76 -12.64 6.68
C VAL A 87 -3.13 -13.01 7.22
N LYS A 88 -4.15 -12.94 6.36
CA LYS A 88 -5.54 -13.16 6.76
C LYS A 88 -6.07 -14.48 6.24
N TYR A 89 -6.79 -15.19 7.09
CA TYR A 89 -7.63 -16.33 6.70
C TYR A 89 -9.07 -15.85 6.64
N TYR A 90 -9.67 -15.88 5.46
CA TYR A 90 -11.05 -15.45 5.28
C TYR A 90 -12.02 -16.62 5.53
N PRO A 91 -13.22 -16.39 6.09
CA PRO A 91 -14.16 -17.47 6.39
C PRO A 91 -14.57 -18.34 5.19
N CYS A 92 -14.44 -17.83 3.96
CA CYS A 92 -14.71 -18.59 2.74
C CYS A 92 -13.73 -19.74 2.49
N CYS A 93 -12.52 -19.63 3.03
CA CYS A 93 -11.34 -20.23 2.42
C CYS A 93 -10.33 -20.67 3.50
N LYS A 94 -9.63 -21.77 3.29
CA LYS A 94 -8.67 -22.32 4.28
C LYS A 94 -7.26 -21.76 4.10
N GLU A 95 -7.01 -21.16 2.94
CA GLU A 95 -5.72 -20.65 2.51
C GLU A 95 -5.42 -19.28 3.14
N PRO A 96 -4.13 -18.93 3.33
CA PRO A 96 -3.73 -17.59 3.76
C PRO A 96 -3.85 -16.60 2.60
N TYR A 97 -4.21 -15.36 2.91
CA TYR A 97 -4.21 -14.24 1.96
C TYR A 97 -3.35 -13.12 2.53
N PRO A 98 -2.09 -12.98 2.07
CA PRO A 98 -1.23 -11.89 2.49
C PRO A 98 -1.71 -10.57 1.91
N ASP A 99 -1.50 -9.48 2.66
CA ASP A 99 -1.75 -8.11 2.20
C ASP A 99 -0.76 -7.14 2.82
N LEU A 100 -0.50 -6.03 2.11
CA LEU A 100 0.27 -4.90 2.61
C LEU A 100 -0.69 -3.72 2.80
N THR A 101 -0.79 -3.23 4.03
CA THR A 101 -1.63 -2.07 4.38
C THR A 101 -0.73 -0.89 4.73
N TYR A 102 -0.86 0.19 3.97
CA TYR A 102 -0.15 1.45 4.18
C TYR A 102 -1.08 2.46 4.84
N PHE A 103 -0.59 3.15 5.87
CA PHE A 103 -1.31 4.17 6.59
C PHE A 103 -0.69 5.54 6.29
N LEU A 104 -1.55 6.54 6.16
CA LEU A 104 -1.18 7.95 6.12
C LEU A 104 -1.93 8.62 7.28
N LEU A 105 -1.17 9.24 8.17
CA LEU A 105 -1.65 10.05 9.28
C LEU A 105 -1.29 11.50 9.02
#